data_AF-A0AAJ2U544-F1
#
_entry.id   AF-A0AAJ2U544-F1
#
_cell.length_a   1.000
_cell.length_b   1.000
_cell.length_c   1.000
_cell.angle_alpha   90.00
_cell.angle_beta   90.00
_cell.angle_gamma   90.00
#
_symmetry.space_group_name_H-M   'P 1'
#
loop_
_entity.id
_entity.type
_entity.pdbx_description
1 polymer ?
#
loop_
_entity_poly.entity_id
_entity_poly.type
_entity_poly.pdbx_seq_one_letter_code
_entity_poly.pdbx_strand_id
1 'polypeptide(L)' 'MFEANELSQATTEQLYVSIRLALATTLYENYQFPIIIDDSFVNFDAGRTRKVIELLKKLAGNQILFFTCHEHLLS' A
#
# COMPACT_ATOMS: atom_id res chain seq x y z
N MET A 1 19.81 11.73 -5.78
CA MET A 1 18.46 11.51 -5.26
C MET A 1 17.52 12.28 -6.17
N PHE A 2 16.50 11.64 -6.73
CA PHE A 2 15.49 12.32 -7.55
C PHE A 2 14.49 13.03 -6.64
N GLU A 3 14.07 14.23 -6.99
CA GLU A 3 12.97 14.90 -6.31
C GLU A 3 11.63 14.22 -6.65
N ALA A 4 10.64 14.33 -5.77
CA ALA A 4 9.35 13.65 -5.95
C ALA A 4 8.59 14.10 -7.21
N ASN A 5 8.89 15.29 -7.74
CA ASN A 5 8.36 15.82 -9.00
C ASN A 5 9.10 15.30 -10.25
N GLU A 6 10.28 14.70 -10.10
CA GLU A 6 11.06 14.08 -11.20
C GLU A 6 10.67 12.62 -11.44
N LEU A 7 9.84 12.06 -10.55
CA LEU A 7 9.35 10.69 -10.63
C LEU A 7 8.17 10.57 -11.59
N SER A 8 8.11 9.45 -12.32
CA SER A 8 6.88 9.09 -13.04
C SER A 8 5.71 8.98 -12.06
N GLN A 9 4.50 9.30 -12.51
CA GLN A 9 3.29 9.24 -11.68
C GLN A 9 3.19 7.92 -10.89
N ALA A 10 3.39 6.78 -11.56
CA ALA A 10 3.30 5.47 -10.93
C ALA A 10 4.45 5.17 -9.94
N THR A 11 5.58 5.89 -10.00
CA THR A 11 6.65 5.81 -9.00
C THR A 11 6.33 6.70 -7.79
N THR A 12 5.80 7.90 -8.04
CA THR A 12 5.35 8.82 -6.99
C THR A 12 4.26 8.18 -6.13
N GLU A 13 3.30 7.50 -6.74
CA GLU A 13 2.23 6.82 -5.98
C GLU A 13 2.76 5.66 -5.12
N GLN A 14 3.74 4.89 -5.61
CA GLN A 14 4.41 3.86 -4.79
C GLN A 14 5.16 4.46 -3.59
N LEU A 15 5.82 5.60 -3.78
CA LEU A 15 6.47 6.33 -2.69
C LEU A 15 5.43 6.76 -1.65
N TYR A 16 4.30 7.32 -2.09
CA TYR A 16 3.21 7.72 -1.18
C TYR A 16 2.63 6.53 -0.41
N VAL A 17 2.37 5.40 -1.07
CA VAL A 17 1.93 4.17 -0.41
C VAL A 17 2.93 3.72 0.65
N SER A 18 4.22 3.73 0.32
CA SER A 18 5.28 3.33 1.24
C SER A 18 5.33 4.21 2.49
N ILE A 19 5.21 5.54 2.32
CA ILE A 19 5.17 6.50 3.43
C ILE A 19 3.95 6.26 4.32
N ARG A 20 2.76 6.08 3.72
CA ARG A 20 1.52 5.82 4.48
C ARG A 20 1.59 4.52 5.27
N LEU A 21 2.10 3.45 4.66
CA LEU A 21 2.27 2.17 5.34
C LEU A 21 3.29 2.28 6.48
N ALA A 22 4.43 2.94 6.26
CA ALA A 22 5.41 3.18 7.31
C ALA A 22 4.78 3.91 8.52
N LEU A 23 4.04 4.99 8.26
CA LEU A 23 3.32 5.73 9.30
C LEU A 23 2.31 4.85 10.05
N ALA A 24 1.48 4.10 9.31
CA ALA A 24 0.48 3.21 9.91
C ALA A 24 1.13 2.13 10.79
N THR A 25 2.23 1.53 10.33
CA THR A 25 2.96 0.51 11.09
C THR A 25 3.64 1.07 12.33
N THR A 26 4.19 2.29 12.27
CA THR A 26 4.80 2.96 13.43
C THR A 26 3.76 3.32 14.48
N LEU A 27 2.56 3.75 14.07
CA LEU A 27 1.48 4.05 15.00
C LEU A 27 0.85 2.79 15.60
N TYR A 28 0.97 1.65 14.93
CA TYR A 28 0.34 0.40 15.35
C TYR A 28 0.81 -0.11 16.72
N GLU A 29 2.08 0.14 17.07
CA GLU A 29 2.64 -0.21 18.38
C GLU A 29 1.90 0.46 19.54
N ASN A 30 1.37 1.67 19.30
CA ASN A 30 0.63 2.44 20.29
C ASN A 30 -0.88 2.29 20.16
N TYR A 31 -1.37 2.04 18.94
CA TYR A 31 -2.79 1.97 18.62
C TYR A 31 -3.07 0.85 17.61
N GLN A 32 -3.72 -0.22 18.06
CA GLN A 32 -4.04 -1.39 17.23
C GLN A 32 -5.25 -1.17 16.31
N PHE A 33 -5.28 -0.06 15.58
CA PHE A 33 -6.36 0.23 14.63
C PHE A 33 -6.20 -0.60 13.35
N PRO A 34 -7.33 -1.00 12.73
CA PRO A 34 -7.27 -1.64 11.42
C PRO A 34 -6.73 -0.67 10.36
N ILE A 35 -5.92 -1.20 9.45
CA ILE A 35 -5.51 -0.48 8.25
C ILE A 35 -6.60 -0.70 7.20
N ILE A 36 -7.25 0.39 6.79
CA ILE A 36 -8.29 0.38 5.75
C ILE A 36 -7.68 0.91 4.46
N ILE A 37 -7.81 0.14 3.38
CA ILE A 37 -7.30 0.49 2.06
C ILE A 37 -8.45 0.36 1.07
N ASP A 38 -8.81 1.46 0.41
CA ASP A 38 -9.87 1.53 -0.60
C ASP A 38 -9.27 1.91 -1.95
N ASP A 39 -9.33 0.97 -2.90
CA ASP A 39 -8.95 1.07 -4.32
C ASP A 39 -7.67 1.86 -4.65
N SER A 40 -6.68 1.79 -3.75
CA SER A 40 -5.50 2.68 -3.78
C SER A 40 -4.46 2.33 -4.86
N PHE A 41 -4.70 1.30 -5.68
CA PHE A 41 -3.72 0.76 -6.63
C PHE A 41 -4.19 0.75 -8.09
N VAL A 42 -5.26 1.51 -8.42
CA VAL A 42 -5.82 1.61 -9.78
C VAL A 42 -4.79 1.95 -10.88
N ASN A 43 -3.73 2.67 -10.52
CA ASN A 43 -2.70 3.12 -11.45
C ASN A 43 -1.46 2.20 -11.48
N PHE A 44 -1.49 1.06 -10.78
CA PHE A 44 -0.35 0.15 -10.68
C PHE A 44 -0.48 -0.94 -11.74
N ASP A 45 0.62 -1.27 -12.42
CA ASP A 45 0.68 -2.49 -13.22
C ASP A 45 0.61 -3.73 -12.32
N ALA A 46 0.22 -4.87 -12.89
CA ALA A 46 0.02 -6.13 -12.15
C ALA A 46 1.26 -6.56 -11.34
N GLY A 47 2.47 -6.25 -11.80
CA GLY A 47 3.70 -6.56 -11.10
C GLY A 47 3.88 -5.72 -9.83
N ARG A 48 3.58 -4.41 -9.92
CA ARG A 48 3.61 -3.49 -8.77
C ARG A 48 2.53 -3.82 -7.76
N THR A 49 1.31 -4.10 -8.21
CA THR A 49 0.21 -4.42 -7.31
C THR A 49 0.50 -5.70 -6.52
N ARG A 50 1.07 -6.72 -7.17
CA ARG A 50 1.50 -7.95 -6.50
C ARG A 50 2.51 -7.68 -5.37
N LYS A 51 3.51 -6.82 -5.62
CA LYS A 51 4.51 -6.45 -4.60
C LYS A 51 3.89 -5.78 -3.39
N VAL A 52 2.91 -4.89 -3.60
CA VAL A 52 2.22 -4.25 -2.47
C VAL A 52 1.37 -5.24 -1.70
N ILE A 53 0.65 -6.13 -2.38
CA ILE A 53 -0.14 -7.18 -1.71
C ILE A 53 0.77 -8.11 -0.89
N GLU A 54 1.93 -8.50 -1.42
CA GLU A 54 2.94 -9.26 -0.67
C GLU A 54 3.47 -8.49 0.55
N LEU A 55 3.66 -7.17 0.43
CA LEU A 55 4.05 -6.31 1.54
C LEU A 55 2.96 -6.29 2.63
N LEU A 56 1.69 -6.08 2.24
CA LEU A 56 0.55 -6.09 3.17
C LEU A 56 0.43 -7.44 3.90
N LYS A 57 0.62 -8.56 3.18
CA LYS A 57 0.64 -9.90 3.78
C LYS A 57 1.76 -10.10 4.80
N LYS A 58 2.86 -9.35 4.71
CA LYS A 58 3.99 -9.40 5.67
C LYS A 58 3.77 -8.55 6.91
N LEU A 59 2.77 -7.67 6.94
CA LEU A 59 2.40 -6.89 8.13
C LEU A 59 1.61 -7.76 9.13
N ALA A 60 2.19 -8.90 9.49
CA ALA A 60 1.62 -9.87 10.40
C ALA A 60 1.41 -9.23 11.78
N GLY A 61 0.15 -9.08 12.17
CA GLY A 61 -0.23 -8.44 13.44
C GLY A 61 -1.25 -7.33 13.24
N ASN A 62 -1.30 -6.68 12.08
CA ASN A 62 -2.29 -5.66 11.73
C ASN A 62 -3.56 -6.29 11.14
N GLN A 63 -4.74 -5.86 11.59
CA GLN A 63 -5.98 -6.13 10.85
C GLN A 63 -5.98 -5.24 9.59
N ILE A 64 -6.03 -5.84 8.41
CA ILE A 64 -6.10 -5.12 7.13
C ILE A 64 -7.46 -5.36 6.50
N LEU A 65 -8.20 -4.29 6.25
CA LEU A 65 -9.44 -4.27 5.49
C LEU A 65 -9.14 -3.71 4.11
N PHE A 66 -9.09 -4.59 3.11
CA PHE A 66 -8.76 -4.24 1.73
C PHE A 66 -10.02 -4.27 0.87
N PHE A 67 -10.42 -3.11 0.34
CA PHE A 67 -11.54 -2.95 -0.57
C PHE A 67 -11.00 -2.71 -1.97
N THR A 68 -11.51 -3.47 -2.94
CA THR A 68 -11.11 -3.35 -4.34
C THR A 68 -12.25 -3.72 -5.27
N CYS A 69 -12.29 -3.08 -6.43
CA CYS A 69 -13.13 -3.49 -7.56
C CYS A 69 -12.42 -4.48 -8.50
N HIS A 70 -11.15 -4.81 -8.23
CA HIS A 70 -10.31 -5.62 -9.10
C HIS A 70 -10.27 -7.09 -8.65
N GLU A 71 -11.01 -7.95 -9.35
CA GLU A 71 -11.14 -9.39 -9.02
C GLU A 71 -9.80 -10.13 -8.96
N HIS A 72 -8.85 -9.77 -9.84
CA HIS A 72 -7.52 -10.39 -9.90
C HIS A 72 -6.64 -10.14 -8.65
N LEU A 73 -7.06 -9.27 -7.73
CA LEU A 73 -6.38 -9.02 -6.45
C LEU A 73 -6.89 -9.91 -5.31
N LEU A 74 -7.99 -10.64 -5.54
CA LEU A 74 -8.61 -11.53 -4.56
C LEU A 74 -8.02 -12.94 -4.57
N SER A 75 -7.19 -13.28 -5.56
CA SER A 75 -6.56 -14.60 -5.76
C SER A 75 -5.20 -14.74 -5.09
#